data_AF-A0AAT9HA24-F1
#
_entry.id   AF-A0AAT9HA24-F1
#
_cell.length_a   1.000
_cell.length_b   1.000
_cell.length_c   1.000
_cell.angle_alpha   90.00
_cell.angle_beta   90.00
_cell.angle_gamma   90.00
#
_symmetry.space_group_name_H-M   'P 1'
#
loop_
_entity.id
_entity.type
_entity.pdbx_description
1 polymer ?
#
loop_
_entity_poly.entity_id
_entity_poly.type
_entity_poly.pdbx_seq_one_letter_code
_entity_poly.pdbx_strand_id
1 'polypeptide(L)' 'MDAVEQAFKHIAREKEKGGDVRLVSFRQFTDWLDVQKPEVLERLRTLDVGQEPAGGWKAFGKDTGKEGAGDAA' A
#
# COMPACT_ATOMS: atom_id res chain seq x y z
N MET A 1 0.39 -16.83 -28.82
CA MET A 1 -0.20 -15.62 -28.19
C MET A 1 -0.97 -15.95 -26.90
N ASP A 2 -1.17 -17.24 -26.57
CA ASP A 2 -2.04 -17.66 -25.46
C ASP A 2 -1.46 -17.42 -24.07
N ALA A 3 -0.15 -17.22 -23.96
CA ALA A 3 0.53 -17.03 -22.67
C ALA A 3 -0.01 -15.81 -21.90
N VAL A 4 -0.33 -14.72 -22.60
CA VAL A 4 -0.87 -13.50 -21.98
C VAL A 4 -2.29 -13.75 -21.47
N GLU A 5 -3.12 -14.42 -22.27
CA GLU A 5 -4.50 -14.73 -21.90
C GLU A 5 -4.57 -15.66 -20.68
N GLN A 6 -3.72 -16.69 -20.64
CA GLN A 6 -3.64 -17.61 -19.51
C GLN A 6 -3.19 -16.91 -18.23
N ALA A 7 -2.21 -16.01 -18.32
CA ALA A 7 -1.74 -15.22 -17.18
C ALA A 7 -2.85 -14.31 -16.62
N PHE A 8 -3.57 -13.59 -17.48
CA PHE A 8 -4.67 -12.73 -17.05
C PHE A 8 -5.81 -13.54 -16.40
N LYS A 9 -6.17 -14.70 -16.97
CA LYS A 9 -7.18 -15.60 -16.39
C LYS A 9 -6.76 -16.13 -15.02
N HIS A 10 -5.48 -16.46 -14.84
CA HIS A 10 -4.95 -16.92 -13.56
C HIS A 10 -5.01 -15.81 -12.50
N ILE A 11 -4.51 -14.61 -12.83
CA ILE A 11 -4.48 -13.45 -11.94
C ILE A 11 -5.91 -13.01 -11.54
N ALA A 12 -6.83 -12.99 -12.50
CA ALA A 12 -8.23 -12.65 -12.23
C ALA A 12 -8.92 -13.66 -11.30
N ARG A 13 -8.63 -14.95 -11.42
CA ARG A 13 -9.16 -15.99 -10.52
C ARG A 13 -8.66 -15.84 -9.08
N GLU A 14 -7.45 -15.36 -8.87
CA GLU A 14 -6.96 -15.10 -7.50
C GLU A 14 -7.71 -13.96 -6.82
N LYS A 15 -8.17 -12.95 -7.57
CA LYS A 15 -9.11 -11.93 -7.06
C LYS A 15 -10.43 -12.56 -6.59
N GLU A 16 -10.99 -13.49 -7.39
CA GLU A 16 -12.27 -14.16 -7.10
C GLU A 16 -12.21 -15.05 -5.84
N LYS A 17 -11.03 -15.58 -5.52
CA LYS A 17 -10.77 -16.36 -4.30
C LYS A 17 -10.57 -15.51 -3.04
N GLY A 18 -10.71 -14.19 -3.15
CA GLY A 18 -10.54 -13.25 -2.03
C GLY A 18 -9.12 -12.69 -1.90
N GLY A 19 -8.25 -12.86 -2.90
CA GLY A 19 -6.97 -12.17 -2.95
C GLY A 19 -7.14 -10.67 -3.24
N ASP A 20 -6.31 -9.83 -2.62
CA ASP A 20 -6.31 -8.38 -2.90
C ASP A 20 -5.51 -8.08 -4.18
N VAL A 21 -6.13 -8.41 -5.32
CA VAL A 21 -5.58 -8.17 -6.65
C VAL A 21 -6.47 -7.19 -7.40
N ARG A 22 -5.87 -6.12 -7.92
CA ARG A 22 -6.56 -5.07 -8.67
C ARG A 22 -5.92 -4.91 -10.05
N LEU A 23 -6.69 -5.16 -11.10
CA LEU A 23 -6.31 -4.82 -12.47
C LEU A 23 -6.65 -3.34 -12.68
N VAL A 24 -5.62 -2.51 -12.78
CA VAL A 24 -5.74 -1.05 -12.90
C VAL A 24 -4.94 -0.56 -14.09
N SER A 25 -5.29 0.62 -14.61
CA SER A 25 -4.46 1.30 -15.60
C SER A 25 -3.14 1.74 -14.99
N PHE A 26 -2.14 1.99 -15.84
CA PHE A 26 -0.84 2.49 -15.39
C PHE A 26 -0.95 3.79 -14.58
N ARG A 27 -1.82 4.72 -15.01
CA ARG A 27 -2.05 5.98 -14.28
C ARG A 27 -2.65 5.75 -12.89
N GLN A 28 -3.61 4.85 -12.77
CA GLN A 28 -4.18 4.50 -11.46
C GLN A 28 -3.15 3.85 -10.52
N PHE A 29 -2.22 3.05 -11.08
CA PHE A 29 -1.13 2.49 -10.31
C PHE A 29 -0.15 3.57 -9.83
N THR A 30 0.23 4.51 -10.69
CA THR A 30 1.10 5.64 -10.30
C THR A 30 0.42 6.52 -9.27
N ASP A 31 -0.85 6.87 -9.49
CA ASP A 31 -1.61 7.68 -8.54
C ASP A 31 -1.69 6.97 -7.17
N TRP A 32 -1.83 5.64 -7.14
CA TRP A 32 -1.79 4.85 -5.91
C TRP A 32 -0.43 4.87 -5.20
N LEU A 33 0.68 4.81 -5.96
CA LEU A 33 2.04 4.91 -5.40
C LEU A 33 2.32 6.31 -4.86
N ASP A 34 1.80 7.34 -5.51
CA ASP A 34 2.02 8.74 -5.15
C ASP A 34 1.19 9.20 -3.95
N VAL A 35 0.14 8.45 -3.57
CA VAL A 35 -0.57 8.66 -2.30
C VAL A 35 0.29 8.19 -1.13
N GLN A 36 1.27 9.01 -0.77
CA GLN A 36 1.99 8.91 0.48
C GLN A 36 1.20 9.59 1.59
N LYS A 37 1.02 8.93 2.73
CA LYS A 37 0.45 9.55 3.93
C LYS A 37 1.49 10.49 4.53
N PRO A 38 1.29 11.82 4.51
CA PRO A 38 2.28 12.76 5.02
C PRO A 38 2.59 12.49 6.50
N GLU A 39 1.64 12.00 7.28
CA GLU A 39 1.80 11.66 8.70
C GLU A 39 2.78 10.49 8.91
N VAL A 40 2.80 9.52 7.97
CA VAL A 40 3.79 8.43 7.99
C VAL A 40 5.19 8.99 7.74
N LEU A 41 5.30 9.87 6.76
CA LEU A 41 6.56 10.49 6.38
C LEU A 41 7.11 11.37 7.51
N GLU A 42 6.26 12.20 8.12
CA GLU A 42 6.62 13.04 9.26
C GLU A 42 7.11 12.21 10.45
N ARG A 43 6.46 11.07 10.76
CA ARG A 43 6.94 10.17 11.81
C ARG A 43 8.27 9.52 11.45
N LEU A 44 8.44 8.99 10.24
CA LEU A 44 9.70 8.39 9.81
C LEU A 44 10.87 9.38 9.86
N ARG A 45 10.62 10.67 9.57
CA ARG A 45 11.60 11.76 9.68
C ARG A 45 12.06 12.07 11.11
N THR A 46 11.33 11.61 12.13
CA THR A 46 11.74 11.77 13.54
C THR A 46 12.77 10.74 14.02
N LEU A 47 12.97 9.66 13.25
CA LEU A 47 13.96 8.64 13.56
C LEU A 47 15.31 9.06 12.97
N ASP A 48 16.38 8.91 13.76
CA ASP A 48 17.73 9.12 13.25
C ASP A 48 18.19 7.93 12.38
N VAL A 49 19.25 8.12 11.61
CA VAL A 49 19.76 7.10 10.68
C VAL A 49 20.14 5.82 11.43
N GLY A 50 19.46 4.72 11.13
CA GLY A 50 19.71 3.42 11.77
C GLY A 50 19.06 3.24 13.15
N GLN A 51 18.24 4.21 13.60
CA GLN A 51 17.51 4.09 14.87
C GLN A 51 16.27 3.21 14.71
N GLU A 52 16.16 2.18 15.55
CA GLU A 52 14.92 1.41 15.67
C GLU A 52 13.92 2.14 16.59
N PRO A 53 12.62 2.21 16.23
CA PRO A 53 11.60 2.78 17.11
C PRO A 53 11.56 2.07 18.46
N ALA A 54 11.43 2.82 19.57
CA ALA A 54 11.45 2.26 20.93
C ALA A 54 10.39 1.18 21.23
N GLY A 55 9.31 1.11 20.42
CA GLY A 55 8.26 0.08 20.50
C GLY A 55 8.24 -0.92 19.33
N GLY A 56 9.25 -0.89 18.47
CA GLY A 56 9.34 -1.68 17.25
C GLY A 56 8.45 -1.19 16.11
N TRP A 57 8.73 -1.65 14.89
CA TRP A 57 8.09 -1.19 13.65
C TRP A 57 6.56 -1.41 13.61
N LYS A 58 6.07 -2.49 14.22
CA LYS A 58 4.63 -2.79 14.26
C LYS A 58 3.83 -1.81 15.12
N ALA A 59 4.41 -1.31 16.22
CA ALA A 59 3.76 -0.30 17.04
C ALA A 59 3.86 1.09 16.38
N PHE A 60 5.00 1.39 15.78
CA PHE A 60 5.26 2.65 15.10
C PHE A 60 4.29 2.93 13.94
N GLY A 61 3.95 1.91 13.14
CA GLY A 61 3.00 2.03 12.02
C GLY A 61 1.52 1.91 12.38
N LYS A 62 1.17 1.65 13.65
CA LYS A 62 -0.22 1.33 14.03
C LYS A 62 -1.12 2.56 14.08
N ASP A 63 -0.58 3.71 14.52
CA ASP A 63 -1.41 4.93 14.62
C ASP A 63 -1.54 5.68 13.28
N THR A 64 -0.62 5.47 12.32
CA THR A 64 -0.71 6.08 10.98
C THR A 64 -1.79 5.46 10.09
N GLY A 65 -2.26 4.26 10.43
CA GLY A 65 -3.35 3.59 9.72
C GLY A 65 -4.74 4.15 10.04
N LYS A 66 -4.90 4.82 11.19
CA LYS A 66 -6.22 5.23 11.72
C LYS A 66 -6.60 6.68 11.35
N GLU A 67 -5.62 7.54 11.10
CA GLU A 67 -5.83 8.97 10.82
C GLU A 67 -6.26 9.26 9.37
N GLY A 68 -5.79 8.48 8.40
CA GLY A 68 -6.10 8.67 6.97
C GLY A 68 -7.47 8.17 6.49
N ALA A 69 -8.39 7.79 7.38
CA ALA A 69 -9.74 7.34 7.03
C ALA A 69 -10.82 8.43 7.20
N GLY A 70 -10.44 9.63 7.68
CA GLY A 70 -11.37 10.72 7.99
C GLY A 70 -11.38 11.90 7.01
N ASP A 71 -10.41 12.01 6.10
CA ASP A 71 -10.26 13.17 5.21
C ASP A 71 -10.55 12.78 3.76
N ALA A 72 -11.81 12.45 3.49
CA ALA A 72 -12.38 12.35 2.16
C ALA A 72 -13.81 12.91 2.24
N ALA A 73 -13.91 14.24 2.33
CA ALA A 73 -15.14 15.01 2.20
C ALA A 73 -14.92 16.13 1.18
#